data_AF-A0A183D0R4-F1
#
_entry.id   AF-A0A183D0R4-F1
#
_cell.length_a   1.000
_cell.length_b   1.000
_cell.length_c   1.000
_cell.angle_alpha   90.00
_cell.angle_beta   90.00
_cell.angle_gamma   90.00
#
_symmetry.space_group_name_H-M   'P 1'
#
loop_
_entity.id
_entity.type
_entity.pdbx_description
1 polymer ?
#
loop_
_entity_poly.entity_id
_entity_poly.type
_entity_poly.pdbx_seq_one_letter_code
_entity_poly.pdbx_strand_id
1 'polypeptide(L)'
;LIQFEDFANLNAYRLLDKFRNQYCTFNDDIQGTASVVVAGLLSCNKIQERKMSDQTFVFLGAGAVIQKVKPTGIIGVSTVRGAFSEEVIREMSQINQQPIIFALSNPTEKSECTAEEAYKYSNGQALFASGSPFPNLRLNGKLYKPGQGNNSYIFPGVALGIILFQVRHIEDELFLIAARVIQMPVDVIIEIWGGLAFLEENI
;
A
#
# COMPACT_ATOMS: atom_id res chain seq x y z
N LEU A 1 0.87 -22.56 -13.86
CA LEU A 1 0.82 -21.16 -13.42
C LEU A 1 1.74 -20.34 -14.33
N ILE A 2 1.23 -19.23 -14.89
CA ILE A 2 2.01 -18.26 -15.66
C ILE A 2 1.83 -16.89 -15.01
N GLN A 3 2.89 -16.35 -14.40
CA GLN A 3 2.91 -14.99 -13.86
C GLN A 3 3.51 -14.05 -14.91
N PHE A 4 2.78 -12.99 -15.27
CA PHE A 4 3.32 -11.88 -16.05
C PHE A 4 3.89 -10.81 -15.11
N GLU A 5 5.05 -10.28 -15.46
CA GLU A 5 5.83 -9.30 -14.69
C GLU A 5 6.46 -8.29 -15.65
N ASP A 6 6.58 -7.02 -15.25
CA ASP A 6 7.36 -5.97 -15.92
C ASP A 6 6.98 -5.73 -17.40
N PHE A 7 5.71 -5.95 -17.75
CA PHE A 7 5.18 -5.58 -19.05
C PHE A 7 4.77 -4.11 -19.05
N ALA A 8 5.12 -3.37 -20.12
CA ALA A 8 4.58 -2.02 -20.33
C ALA A 8 3.04 -2.03 -20.28
N ASN A 9 2.44 -1.02 -19.64
CA ASN A 9 1.01 -0.97 -19.29
C ASN A 9 0.06 -1.53 -20.38
N LEU A 10 0.17 -1.05 -21.62
CA LEU A 10 -0.71 -1.50 -22.71
C LEU A 10 -0.60 -3.02 -22.97
N ASN A 11 0.61 -3.58 -22.88
CA ASN A 11 0.83 -5.01 -23.04
C ASN A 11 0.43 -5.80 -21.80
N ALA A 12 0.65 -5.29 -20.59
CA ALA A 12 0.27 -5.97 -19.36
C ALA A 12 -1.24 -6.28 -19.36
N TYR A 13 -2.08 -5.26 -19.57
CA TYR A 13 -3.54 -5.43 -19.63
C TYR A 13 -3.98 -6.30 -20.82
N ARG A 14 -3.41 -6.06 -22.01
CA ARG A 14 -3.77 -6.83 -23.22
C ARG A 14 -3.45 -8.32 -23.07
N LEU A 15 -2.30 -8.67 -22.50
CA LEU A 15 -1.89 -10.06 -22.30
C LEU A 15 -2.73 -10.73 -21.20
N LEU A 16 -2.95 -10.03 -20.09
CA LEU A 16 -3.78 -10.54 -19.01
C LEU A 16 -5.20 -10.84 -19.50
N ASP A 17 -5.86 -9.89 -20.17
CA ASP A 17 -7.22 -10.05 -20.67
C ASP A 17 -7.34 -11.19 -21.70
N LYS A 18 -6.37 -11.28 -22.62
CA LYS A 18 -6.32 -12.33 -23.63
C LYS A 18 -6.20 -13.73 -23.03
N PHE A 19 -5.40 -13.90 -21.98
CA PHE A 19 -4.98 -15.23 -21.51
C PHE A 19 -5.65 -15.69 -20.21
N ARG A 20 -6.21 -14.79 -19.38
CA ARG A 20 -6.79 -15.14 -18.07
C ARG A 20 -7.91 -16.20 -18.12
N ASN A 21 -8.67 -16.23 -19.22
CA ASN A 21 -9.75 -17.19 -19.43
C ASN A 21 -9.32 -18.45 -20.19
N GLN A 22 -8.07 -18.55 -20.63
CA GLN A 22 -7.54 -19.69 -21.40
C GLN A 22 -6.45 -20.46 -20.65
N TYR A 23 -5.68 -19.75 -19.82
CA TYR A 23 -4.57 -20.31 -19.06
C TYR A 23 -4.68 -19.91 -17.60
N CYS A 24 -4.06 -20.70 -16.73
CA CYS A 24 -3.86 -20.36 -15.33
C CYS A 24 -2.79 -19.26 -15.23
N THR A 25 -3.20 -18.00 -15.40
CA THR A 25 -2.31 -16.85 -15.45
C THR A 25 -2.84 -15.65 -14.67
N PHE A 26 -1.92 -14.85 -14.14
CA PHE A 26 -2.17 -13.56 -13.52
C PHE A 26 -1.01 -12.61 -13.86
N ASN A 27 -1.21 -11.31 -13.65
CA ASN A 27 -0.15 -10.31 -13.74
C ASN A 27 0.09 -9.73 -12.33
N ASP A 28 1.33 -9.77 -11.84
CA ASP A 28 1.63 -9.35 -10.46
C ASP A 28 1.57 -7.83 -10.30
N ASP A 29 2.08 -7.08 -11.28
CA ASP A 29 2.03 -5.61 -11.31
C ASP A 29 0.60 -5.07 -11.19
N ILE A 30 -0.38 -5.78 -11.76
CA ILE A 30 -1.80 -5.42 -11.73
C ILE A 30 -2.48 -6.03 -10.50
N GLN A 31 -2.52 -7.36 -10.41
CA GLN A 31 -3.36 -8.07 -9.45
C GLN A 31 -2.66 -8.24 -8.09
N GLY A 32 -1.36 -8.51 -8.09
CA GLY A 32 -0.54 -8.58 -6.86
C GLY A 32 -0.49 -7.22 -6.16
N THR A 33 -0.21 -6.15 -6.90
CA THR A 33 -0.20 -4.77 -6.37
C THR A 33 -1.57 -4.37 -5.83
N ALA A 34 -2.65 -4.61 -6.58
CA ALA A 34 -4.00 -4.33 -6.09
C ALA A 34 -4.28 -5.05 -4.77
N SER A 35 -3.87 -6.31 -4.67
CA SER A 35 -4.06 -7.14 -3.49
C SER A 35 -3.30 -6.61 -2.27
N VAL A 36 -2.01 -6.29 -2.40
CA VAL A 36 -1.22 -5.80 -1.25
C VAL A 36 -1.66 -4.40 -0.82
N VAL A 37 -2.06 -3.54 -1.75
CA VAL A 37 -2.62 -2.22 -1.43
C VAL A 37 -3.91 -2.37 -0.64
N VAL A 38 -4.84 -3.23 -1.10
CA VAL A 38 -6.08 -3.51 -0.37
C VAL A 38 -5.78 -4.07 1.02
N ALA A 39 -4.78 -4.95 1.17
CA ALA A 39 -4.38 -5.47 2.47
C ALA A 39 -3.92 -4.33 3.42
N GLY A 40 -3.07 -3.43 2.93
CA GLY A 40 -2.63 -2.24 3.68
C GLY A 40 -3.79 -1.31 4.06
N LEU A 41 -4.73 -1.06 3.14
CA LEU A 41 -5.91 -0.23 3.43
C LEU A 41 -6.84 -0.87 4.45
N LEU A 42 -7.06 -2.19 4.37
CA LEU A 42 -7.81 -2.95 5.38
C LEU A 42 -7.12 -2.89 6.75
N SER A 43 -5.80 -2.87 6.80
CA SER A 43 -5.02 -2.66 8.02
C SER A 43 -5.22 -1.24 8.58
N CYS A 44 -5.14 -0.20 7.75
CA CYS A 44 -5.39 1.18 8.16
C CYS A 44 -6.82 1.37 8.69
N ASN A 45 -7.82 0.74 8.05
CA ASN A 45 -9.21 0.77 8.50
C ASN A 45 -9.40 0.23 9.92
N LYS A 46 -8.65 -0.81 10.31
CA LYS A 46 -8.67 -1.32 11.70
C LYS A 46 -8.12 -0.30 12.68
N ILE A 47 -7.02 0.37 12.35
CA ILE A 47 -6.38 1.38 13.20
C ILE A 47 -7.31 2.60 13.37
N GLN A 48 -7.91 3.05 12.28
CA GLN A 48 -8.80 4.21 12.27
C GLN A 48 -10.22 3.89 12.76
N GLU A 49 -10.54 2.61 12.98
CA GLU A 49 -11.89 2.12 13.30
C GLU A 49 -12.94 2.56 12.26
N ARG A 50 -12.59 2.50 10.97
CA ARG A 50 -13.44 2.94 9.84
C ARG A 50 -13.78 1.80 8.89
N LYS A 51 -14.89 1.92 8.17
CA LYS A 51 -15.21 1.02 7.06
C LYS A 51 -14.52 1.50 5.79
N MET A 52 -14.26 0.57 4.87
CA MET A 52 -13.73 0.93 3.54
C MET A 52 -14.66 1.90 2.80
N SER A 53 -15.98 1.81 3.02
CA SER A 53 -16.99 2.70 2.44
C SER A 53 -16.89 4.15 2.92
N ASP A 54 -16.20 4.40 4.03
CA ASP A 54 -16.06 5.72 4.63
C ASP A 54 -14.76 6.41 4.15
N GLN A 55 -13.95 5.70 3.36
CA GLN A 55 -12.68 6.18 2.87
C GLN A 55 -12.84 6.85 1.50
N THR A 56 -12.07 7.91 1.28
CA THR A 56 -11.95 8.56 -0.03
C THR A 56 -10.48 8.57 -0.42
N PHE A 57 -10.14 7.87 -1.50
CA PHE A 57 -8.77 7.74 -1.95
C PHE A 57 -8.51 8.59 -3.19
N VAL A 58 -7.35 9.23 -3.24
CA VAL A 58 -6.84 9.85 -4.47
C VAL A 58 -5.59 9.11 -4.91
N PHE A 59 -5.58 8.69 -6.17
CA PHE A 59 -4.42 8.13 -6.83
C PHE A 59 -3.74 9.25 -7.63
N LEU A 60 -2.42 9.43 -7.45
CA LEU A 60 -1.53 10.32 -8.21
C LEU A 60 -1.56 11.85 -7.87
N GLY A 61 -0.37 12.44 -7.67
CA GLY A 61 -0.03 13.86 -7.95
C GLY A 61 -0.95 14.97 -7.42
N ALA A 62 -1.42 14.86 -6.17
CA ALA A 62 -2.65 15.51 -5.75
C ALA A 62 -2.55 16.92 -5.13
N GLY A 63 -1.57 17.76 -5.49
CA GLY A 63 -1.41 19.10 -4.87
C GLY A 63 -2.72 19.91 -4.82
N ALA A 64 -3.29 20.26 -5.98
CA ALA A 64 -4.50 21.09 -6.04
C ALA A 64 -5.83 20.32 -5.77
N VAL A 65 -5.77 18.98 -5.64
CA VAL A 65 -6.97 18.12 -5.55
C VAL A 65 -7.34 17.84 -4.09
N ILE A 66 -6.37 17.84 -3.17
CA ILE A 66 -6.59 17.48 -1.76
C ILE A 66 -7.60 18.42 -1.10
N GLN A 67 -7.52 19.75 -1.26
CA GLN A 67 -8.48 20.68 -0.64
C GLN A 67 -9.92 20.47 -1.10
N LYS A 68 -10.10 20.06 -2.36
CA LYS A 68 -11.42 19.89 -2.98
C LYS A 68 -12.02 18.54 -2.62
N VAL A 69 -11.24 17.47 -2.72
CA VAL A 69 -11.71 16.10 -2.51
C VAL A 69 -11.71 15.73 -1.03
N LYS A 70 -10.82 16.33 -0.24
CA LYS A 70 -10.58 16.00 1.17
C LYS A 70 -10.40 14.49 1.38
N PRO A 71 -9.47 13.84 0.65
CA PRO A 71 -9.29 12.41 0.73
C PRO A 71 -8.81 11.99 2.12
N THR A 72 -9.16 10.78 2.50
CA THR A 72 -8.65 10.12 3.71
C THR A 72 -7.31 9.43 3.47
N GLY A 73 -7.00 9.11 2.20
CA GLY A 73 -5.73 8.53 1.80
C GLY A 73 -5.26 8.95 0.41
N ILE A 74 -3.94 9.02 0.26
CA ILE A 74 -3.28 9.24 -1.03
C ILE A 74 -2.39 8.05 -1.38
N ILE A 75 -2.49 7.57 -2.63
CA ILE A 75 -1.78 6.39 -3.12
C ILE A 75 -0.97 6.78 -4.36
N GLY A 76 0.35 6.64 -4.24
CA GLY A 76 1.34 6.98 -5.24
C GLY A 76 1.80 5.73 -6.00
N VAL A 77 1.56 5.72 -7.30
CA VAL A 77 1.99 4.67 -8.25
C VAL A 77 2.51 5.32 -9.54
N SER A 78 3.13 6.49 -9.41
CA SER A 78 3.40 7.43 -10.50
C SER A 78 4.85 7.43 -10.98
N THR A 79 5.78 6.92 -10.18
CA THR A 79 7.24 7.08 -10.32
C THR A 79 7.73 8.53 -10.29
N VAL A 80 6.88 9.47 -9.86
CA VAL A 80 7.21 10.90 -9.73
C VAL A 80 7.69 11.17 -8.31
N ARG A 81 9.02 11.25 -8.15
CA ARG A 81 9.65 11.64 -6.89
C ARG A 81 9.15 13.00 -6.43
N GLY A 82 8.80 13.12 -5.16
CA GLY A 82 8.36 14.38 -4.55
C GLY A 82 6.91 14.76 -4.88
N ALA A 83 6.14 13.87 -5.52
CA ALA A 83 4.72 14.11 -5.76
C ALA A 83 3.92 14.29 -4.46
N PHE A 84 4.38 13.67 -3.36
CA PHE A 84 3.87 13.91 -2.01
C PHE A 84 4.79 14.91 -1.30
N SER A 85 4.68 16.17 -1.70
CA SER A 85 5.45 17.28 -1.12
C SER A 85 5.08 17.52 0.35
N GLU A 86 5.89 18.32 1.06
CA GLU A 86 5.57 18.78 2.42
C GLU A 86 4.17 19.41 2.50
N GLU A 87 3.82 20.26 1.53
CA GLU A 87 2.51 20.90 1.47
C GLU A 87 1.38 19.87 1.39
N VAL A 88 1.51 18.89 0.49
CA VAL A 88 0.55 17.79 0.33
C VAL A 88 0.37 17.01 1.63
N ILE A 89 1.47 16.61 2.27
CA ILE A 89 1.43 15.79 3.49
C ILE A 89 0.83 16.58 4.66
N ARG A 90 1.21 17.86 4.80
CA ARG A 90 0.64 18.74 5.83
C ARG A 90 -0.85 18.95 5.63
N GLU A 91 -1.29 19.15 4.39
CA GLU A 91 -2.70 19.32 4.08
C GLU A 91 -3.51 18.05 4.38
N MET A 92 -2.98 16.88 4.03
CA MET A 92 -3.57 15.59 4.42
C MET A 92 -3.74 15.46 5.93
N SER A 93 -2.75 15.91 6.72
CA SER A 93 -2.78 15.93 8.19
C SER A 93 -3.71 17.00 8.78
N GLN A 94 -4.01 18.07 8.06
CA GLN A 94 -5.02 19.05 8.48
C GLN A 94 -6.44 18.51 8.29
N ILE A 95 -6.64 17.71 7.23
CA ILE A 95 -7.95 17.11 6.90
C ILE A 95 -8.21 15.87 7.74
N ASN A 96 -7.17 15.09 8.04
CA ASN A 96 -7.28 13.80 8.70
C ASN A 96 -6.35 13.72 9.91
N GLN A 97 -6.88 13.27 11.06
CA GLN A 97 -6.08 13.01 12.25
C GLN A 97 -5.01 11.93 12.04
N GLN A 98 -5.26 10.96 11.16
CA GLN A 98 -4.33 9.88 10.79
C GLN A 98 -4.41 9.66 9.28
N PRO A 99 -3.74 10.48 8.44
CA PRO A 99 -3.85 10.35 6.99
C PRO A 99 -3.17 9.07 6.49
N ILE A 100 -3.77 8.40 5.52
CA ILE A 100 -3.15 7.26 4.84
C ILE A 100 -2.23 7.80 3.72
N ILE A 101 -0.95 7.44 3.74
CA ILE A 101 0.04 7.92 2.75
C ILE A 101 0.82 6.72 2.21
N PHE A 102 0.47 6.25 1.01
CA PHE A 102 1.12 5.09 0.40
C PHE A 102 1.99 5.53 -0.78
N ALA A 103 3.31 5.48 -0.64
CA ALA A 103 4.28 5.85 -1.68
C ALA A 103 4.87 4.58 -2.33
N LEU A 104 4.14 3.99 -3.28
CA LEU A 104 4.38 2.62 -3.75
C LEU A 104 5.33 2.53 -4.94
N SER A 105 5.78 3.66 -5.48
CA SER A 105 6.71 3.66 -6.60
C SER A 105 8.06 3.07 -6.23
N ASN A 106 8.57 2.21 -7.12
CA ASN A 106 9.88 1.60 -7.04
C ASN A 106 10.80 2.14 -8.15
N PRO A 107 12.13 2.11 -7.97
CA PRO A 107 12.86 1.91 -6.71
C PRO A 107 12.74 3.11 -5.74
N THR A 108 13.39 3.07 -4.57
CA THR A 108 13.29 4.09 -3.51
C THR A 108 13.45 5.53 -4.03
N GLU A 109 14.33 5.77 -5.00
CA GLU A 109 14.55 7.09 -5.59
C GLU A 109 13.37 7.64 -6.40
N LYS A 110 12.41 6.78 -6.77
CA LYS A 110 11.16 7.09 -7.47
C LYS A 110 9.95 7.16 -6.54
N SER A 111 10.12 6.85 -5.26
CA SER A 111 9.08 6.97 -4.24
C SER A 111 8.52 8.40 -4.19
N GLU A 112 7.20 8.54 -4.07
CA GLU A 112 6.51 9.84 -4.06
C GLU A 112 6.95 10.73 -2.89
N CYS A 113 7.26 10.12 -1.75
CA CYS A 113 8.00 10.71 -0.63
C CYS A 113 8.78 9.62 0.10
N THR A 114 9.69 10.03 0.98
CA THR A 114 10.36 9.14 1.92
C THR A 114 9.50 8.89 3.16
N ALA A 115 9.80 7.82 3.90
CA ALA A 115 9.20 7.58 5.21
C ALA A 115 9.45 8.75 6.19
N GLU A 116 10.67 9.32 6.19
CA GLU A 116 11.02 10.46 7.05
C GLU A 116 10.15 11.68 6.74
N GLU A 117 9.99 12.04 5.47
CA GLU A 117 9.12 13.14 5.05
C GLU A 117 7.67 12.89 5.46
N ALA A 118 7.14 11.68 5.23
CA ALA A 118 5.77 11.32 5.60
C ALA A 118 5.52 11.51 7.10
N TYR A 119 6.38 10.99 7.97
CA TYR A 119 6.21 11.14 9.42
C TYR A 119 6.53 12.55 9.91
N LYS A 120 7.57 13.20 9.40
CA LYS A 120 7.96 14.56 9.81
C LYS A 120 6.87 15.57 9.49
N TYR A 121 6.34 15.54 8.27
CA TYR A 121 5.36 16.53 7.81
C TYR A 121 3.94 16.25 8.32
N SER A 122 3.67 15.01 8.76
CA SER A 122 2.42 14.64 9.44
C SER A 122 2.49 14.68 10.96
N ASN A 123 3.60 15.16 11.55
CA ASN A 123 3.83 15.10 13.00
C ASN A 123 3.67 13.68 13.60
N GLY A 124 4.07 12.65 12.84
CA GLY A 124 4.01 11.26 13.24
C GLY A 124 2.62 10.61 13.16
N GLN A 125 1.64 11.28 12.54
CA GLN A 125 0.26 10.81 12.45
C GLN A 125 -0.02 9.94 11.22
N ALA A 126 0.80 10.04 10.17
CA ALA A 126 0.56 9.30 8.93
C ALA A 126 0.63 7.78 9.12
N LEU A 127 -0.30 7.08 8.48
CA LEU A 127 -0.23 5.64 8.26
C LEU A 127 0.49 5.42 6.93
N PHE A 128 1.79 5.12 7.01
CA PHE A 128 2.70 5.19 5.86
C PHE A 128 3.09 3.82 5.28
N ALA A 129 2.89 3.65 3.97
CA ALA A 129 3.44 2.54 3.17
C ALA A 129 4.50 3.01 2.21
N SER A 130 5.38 2.09 1.84
CA SER A 130 6.23 2.24 0.66
C SER A 130 6.30 0.98 -0.20
N GLY A 131 6.62 1.12 -1.49
CA GLY A 131 6.88 -0.03 -2.36
C GLY A 131 8.27 -0.63 -2.11
N SER A 132 9.24 0.27 -1.86
CA SER A 132 10.64 -0.04 -1.56
C SER A 132 10.95 0.15 -0.07
N PRO A 133 11.91 -0.60 0.50
CA PRO A 133 12.28 -0.49 1.91
C PRO A 133 12.80 0.91 2.27
N PHE A 134 12.37 1.40 3.44
CA PHE A 134 13.00 2.53 4.14
C PHE A 134 13.55 2.07 5.49
N PRO A 135 14.66 2.66 5.96
CA PRO A 135 15.17 2.36 7.29
C PRO A 135 14.19 2.82 8.38
N ASN A 136 14.30 2.20 9.55
CA ASN A 136 13.62 2.69 10.75
C ASN A 136 14.11 4.10 11.08
N LEU A 137 13.22 4.94 11.61
CA LEU A 137 13.54 6.30 12.00
C LEU A 137 13.00 6.60 13.40
N ARG A 138 13.76 7.42 14.15
CA ARG A 138 13.29 7.95 15.43
C ARG A 138 12.87 9.41 15.24
N LEU A 139 11.65 9.74 15.64
CA LEU A 139 11.11 11.09 15.59
C LEU A 139 10.44 11.39 16.92
N ASN A 140 10.85 12.49 17.58
CA ASN A 140 10.33 12.92 18.88
C ASN A 140 10.37 11.80 19.96
N GLY A 141 11.47 11.03 20.00
CA GLY A 141 11.64 9.93 20.94
C GLY A 141 10.91 8.62 20.57
N LYS A 142 10.02 8.64 19.58
CA LYS A 142 9.30 7.45 19.10
C LYS A 142 10.01 6.79 17.92
N LEU A 143 10.09 5.47 17.92
CA LEU A 143 10.58 4.66 16.81
C LEU A 143 9.44 4.40 15.81
N TYR A 144 9.70 4.66 14.54
CA TYR A 144 8.82 4.33 13.42
C TYR A 144 9.51 3.29 12.53
N LYS A 145 8.78 2.22 12.23
CA LYS A 145 9.18 1.15 11.31
C LYS A 145 8.25 1.25 10.10
N PRO A 146 8.69 1.80 8.95
CA PRO A 146 7.83 2.01 7.80
C PRO A 146 7.53 0.69 7.08
N GLY A 147 6.26 0.49 6.72
CA GLY A 147 5.83 -0.75 6.11
C GLY A 147 6.06 -0.80 4.61
N GLN A 148 6.08 -2.02 4.09
CA GLN A 148 6.23 -2.28 2.67
C GLN A 148 4.94 -2.85 2.09
N GLY A 149 4.32 -2.11 1.17
CA GLY A 149 3.23 -2.59 0.32
C GLY A 149 3.78 -3.30 -0.91
N ASN A 150 4.53 -4.38 -0.70
CA ASN A 150 5.24 -5.10 -1.76
C ASN A 150 4.50 -6.39 -2.13
N ASN A 151 4.43 -6.71 -3.43
CA ASN A 151 3.70 -7.88 -3.92
C ASN A 151 4.28 -9.22 -3.43
N SER A 152 5.51 -9.22 -2.91
CA SER A 152 6.15 -10.37 -2.25
C SER A 152 5.35 -10.95 -1.08
N TYR A 153 4.43 -10.17 -0.48
CA TYR A 153 3.50 -10.74 0.48
C TYR A 153 2.45 -11.63 -0.20
N ILE A 154 2.04 -11.32 -1.43
CA ILE A 154 0.89 -11.93 -2.11
C ILE A 154 1.30 -13.10 -3.01
N PHE A 155 2.16 -12.86 -4.02
CA PHE A 155 2.37 -13.83 -5.08
C PHE A 155 2.91 -15.18 -4.59
N PRO A 156 3.77 -15.30 -3.54
CA PRO A 156 4.23 -16.61 -3.10
C PRO A 156 3.10 -17.49 -2.56
N GLY A 157 2.22 -16.93 -1.73
CA GLY A 157 1.09 -17.65 -1.15
C GLY A 157 0.03 -18.00 -2.19
N VAL A 158 -0.27 -17.04 -3.07
CA VAL A 158 -1.19 -17.24 -4.20
C VAL A 158 -0.66 -18.34 -5.14
N ALA A 159 0.59 -18.25 -5.56
CA ALA A 159 1.22 -19.24 -6.43
C ALA A 159 1.24 -20.63 -5.81
N LEU A 160 1.61 -20.74 -4.52
CA LEU A 160 1.60 -22.00 -3.79
C LEU A 160 0.20 -22.64 -3.78
N GLY A 161 -0.83 -21.88 -3.42
CA GLY A 161 -2.22 -22.36 -3.42
C GLY A 161 -2.66 -22.83 -4.81
N ILE A 162 -2.39 -22.04 -5.83
CA ILE A 162 -2.74 -22.39 -7.21
C ILE A 162 -2.09 -23.70 -7.66
N ILE A 163 -0.80 -23.87 -7.37
CA ILE A 163 -0.03 -25.05 -7.78
C ILE A 163 -0.54 -26.30 -7.04
N LEU A 164 -0.69 -26.22 -5.72
CA LEU A 164 -1.11 -27.37 -4.91
C LEU A 164 -2.51 -27.85 -5.24
N PHE A 165 -3.45 -26.92 -5.47
CA PHE A 165 -4.85 -27.24 -5.73
C PHE A 165 -5.19 -27.33 -7.23
N GLN A 166 -4.19 -27.24 -8.12
CA GLN A 166 -4.34 -27.30 -9.58
C GLN A 166 -5.42 -26.36 -10.11
N VAL A 167 -5.45 -25.13 -9.59
CA VAL A 167 -6.40 -24.10 -10.01
C VAL A 167 -6.22 -23.83 -11.51
N ARG A 168 -7.32 -23.80 -12.27
CA ARG A 168 -7.30 -23.63 -13.74
C ARG A 168 -7.39 -22.17 -14.18
N HIS A 169 -8.12 -21.35 -13.43
CA HIS A 169 -8.34 -19.93 -13.70
C HIS A 169 -8.22 -19.14 -12.40
N ILE A 170 -7.64 -17.95 -12.48
CA ILE A 170 -7.37 -17.09 -11.32
C ILE A 170 -8.33 -15.90 -11.42
N GLU A 171 -9.34 -15.90 -10.55
CA GLU A 171 -10.32 -14.83 -10.44
C GLU A 171 -9.81 -13.71 -9.52
N ASP A 172 -10.29 -12.48 -9.73
CA ASP A 172 -9.87 -11.34 -8.91
C ASP A 172 -10.29 -11.49 -7.43
N GLU A 173 -11.33 -12.28 -7.15
CA GLU A 173 -11.74 -12.63 -5.80
C GLU A 173 -10.64 -13.37 -5.02
N LEU A 174 -9.81 -14.18 -5.69
CA LEU A 174 -8.69 -14.87 -5.04
C LEU A 174 -7.70 -13.86 -4.44
N PHE A 175 -7.42 -12.77 -5.15
CA PHE A 175 -6.57 -11.69 -4.66
C PHE A 175 -7.25 -10.92 -3.52
N LEU A 176 -8.56 -10.68 -3.58
CA LEU A 176 -9.27 -10.09 -2.44
C LEU A 176 -9.20 -10.98 -1.18
N ILE A 177 -9.30 -12.30 -1.35
CA ILE A 177 -9.13 -13.26 -0.25
C ILE A 177 -7.70 -13.20 0.27
N ALA A 178 -6.69 -13.22 -0.61
CA ALA A 178 -5.29 -13.09 -0.22
C ALA A 178 -5.04 -11.80 0.57
N ALA A 179 -5.59 -10.66 0.12
CA ALA A 179 -5.51 -9.38 0.81
C ALA A 179 -6.12 -9.43 2.22
N ARG A 180 -7.24 -10.14 2.40
CA ARG A 180 -7.89 -10.32 3.71
C ARG A 180 -7.12 -11.27 4.63
N VAL A 181 -6.51 -12.32 4.08
CA VAL A 181 -5.69 -13.27 4.85
C VAL A 181 -4.40 -12.60 5.32
N ILE A 182 -3.79 -11.80 4.46
CA ILE A 182 -2.56 -11.05 4.78
C ILE A 182 -2.84 -9.81 5.61
N GLN A 183 -4.10 -9.32 5.65
CA GLN A 183 -4.50 -8.16 6.45
C GLN A 183 -3.75 -8.23 7.76
N MET A 184 -2.78 -7.32 7.88
CA MET A 184 -1.66 -7.56 8.76
C MET A 184 -2.21 -7.64 10.19
N PRO A 185 -1.81 -8.64 10.99
CA PRO A 185 -2.15 -8.67 12.40
C PRO A 185 -1.79 -7.32 13.03
N VAL A 186 -2.58 -6.81 13.99
CA VAL A 186 -2.37 -5.44 14.52
C VAL A 186 -0.98 -5.29 15.13
N ASP A 187 -0.45 -6.36 15.72
CA ASP A 187 0.93 -6.56 16.16
C ASP A 187 1.95 -6.43 15.00
N VAL A 188 1.67 -7.02 13.84
CA VAL A 188 2.50 -6.90 12.63
C VAL A 188 2.33 -5.53 11.97
N ILE A 189 1.18 -4.87 12.06
CA ILE A 189 0.98 -3.46 11.68
C ILE A 189 1.79 -2.55 12.60
N ILE A 190 1.83 -2.83 13.91
CA ILE A 190 2.64 -2.08 14.87
C ILE A 190 4.13 -2.28 14.58
N GLU A 191 4.53 -3.50 14.28
CA GLU A 191 5.93 -3.87 14.09
C GLU A 191 6.46 -3.54 12.69
N ILE A 192 5.62 -3.57 11.65
CA ILE A 192 6.01 -3.31 10.25
C ILE A 192 5.56 -1.90 9.79
N TRP A 193 4.50 -1.32 10.36
CA TRP A 193 3.92 -0.03 9.94
C TRP A 193 3.89 1.05 11.03
N GLY A 194 4.70 0.90 12.09
CA GLY A 194 5.27 2.01 12.88
C GLY A 194 4.32 3.06 13.47
N GLY A 195 3.03 2.77 13.61
CA GLY A 195 2.00 3.77 13.85
C GLY A 195 1.66 4.11 15.31
N LEU A 196 2.16 3.38 16.31
CA LEU A 196 1.82 3.58 17.74
C LEU A 196 3.14 3.84 18.49
N ALA A 197 3.40 4.87 19.31
CA ALA A 197 2.55 5.74 20.13
C ALA A 197 1.49 4.96 20.92
N PHE A 198 1.81 3.73 21.31
CA PHE A 198 1.59 3.39 22.70
C PHE A 198 2.89 3.70 23.41
N LEU A 199 2.79 4.44 24.51
CA LEU A 199 3.84 4.47 25.51
C LEU A 199 4.25 3.01 25.77
N GLU A 200 5.52 2.67 25.60
CA GLU A 200 6.13 1.67 26.49
C GLU A 200 6.07 2.27 27.89
N GLU A 201 4.90 2.25 28.51
CA GLU A 201 4.79 2.36 29.96
C GLU A 201 4.82 0.93 30.51
N ASN A 202 6.01 0.58 31.00
CA ASN A 202 6.32 -0.53 31.90
C ASN A 202 6.41 -1.95 31.29
N ILE A 203 7.64 -2.29 30.87
CA ILE A 203 8.30 -3.52 31.34
C ILE A 203 9.51 -3.09 32.17
#